data_AF-A0AAJ2JSE5-F1
#
_entry.id   AF-A0AAJ2JSE5-F1
#
_cell.length_a   1.000
_cell.length_b   1.000
_cell.length_c   1.000
_cell.angle_alpha   90.00
_cell.angle_beta   90.00
_cell.angle_gamma   90.00
#
_symmetry.space_group_name_H-M   'P 1'
#
loop_
_entity.id
_entity.type
_entity.pdbx_description
1 polymer ?
#
loop_
_entity_poly.entity_id
_entity_poly.type
_entity_poly.pdbx_seq_one_letter_code
_entity_poly.pdbx_strand_id
1 'polypeptide(L)'
;MSSHAATLAAERGAAFWDNSYKDETRGSYPVGKHDGLYWRMLDDYMLDRLLGVVTGSVTNEVSLPVSSDSESLPEKKLIRAGRLLPPVFHGEMKFDNIAIERKVTVSLERPLYQTAFERLTRRRVSGEGGASAAVVEPVEFIRSVEFARYMSTKLTQWNKKGISNEQAADTIKRAAK
;
A
#
# COMPACT_ATOMS: atom_id res chain seq x y z
N MET A 1 18.88 13.49 7.96
CA MET A 1 19.03 12.04 7.69
C MET A 1 17.69 11.33 7.69
N SER A 2 16.85 11.50 8.73
CA SER A 2 15.51 10.88 8.79
C SER A 2 14.63 11.22 7.58
N SER A 3 14.58 12.48 7.13
CA SER A 3 13.80 12.87 5.94
C SER A 3 14.30 12.23 4.65
N HIS A 4 15.62 12.07 4.48
CA HIS A 4 16.19 11.41 3.30
C HIS A 4 15.87 9.91 3.30
N ALA A 5 16.00 9.25 4.46
CA ALA A 5 15.62 7.84 4.61
C ALA A 5 14.11 7.64 4.36
N ALA A 6 13.26 8.54 4.87
CA ALA A 6 11.83 8.53 4.63
C ALA A 6 11.51 8.69 3.14
N THR A 7 12.18 9.62 2.45
CA THR A 7 12.03 9.85 1.01
C THR A 7 12.39 8.59 0.22
N LEU A 8 13.55 8.00 0.49
CA LEU A 8 13.99 6.78 -0.20
C LEU A 8 13.02 5.61 0.03
N ALA A 9 12.53 5.44 1.26
CA ALA A 9 11.57 4.38 1.58
C ALA A 9 10.21 4.62 0.90
N ALA A 10 9.71 5.86 0.88
CA ALA A 10 8.47 6.21 0.19
C ALA A 10 8.59 5.97 -1.31
N GLU A 11 9.66 6.45 -1.95
CA GLU A 11 9.91 6.28 -3.38
C GLU A 11 10.05 4.81 -3.76
N ARG A 12 10.83 4.02 -3.02
CA ARG A 12 10.97 2.57 -3.31
C ARG A 12 9.70 1.79 -3.05
N GLY A 13 8.95 2.16 -2.01
CA GLY A 13 7.62 1.63 -1.76
C GLY A 13 6.71 1.84 -2.97
N ALA A 14 6.66 3.07 -3.48
CA ALA A 14 5.81 3.44 -4.61
C ALA A 14 6.30 2.87 -5.96
N ALA A 15 7.61 2.89 -6.23
CA ALA A 15 8.18 2.51 -7.52
C ALA A 15 8.01 1.04 -7.87
N PHE A 16 7.97 0.16 -6.87
CA PHE A 16 7.83 -1.29 -7.06
C PHE A 16 6.46 -1.81 -6.61
N TRP A 17 5.46 -0.93 -6.51
CA TRP A 17 4.14 -1.27 -5.99
C TRP A 17 3.39 -2.29 -6.85
N ASP A 18 3.74 -2.41 -8.13
CA ASP A 18 3.05 -3.27 -9.11
C ASP A 18 3.16 -4.76 -8.84
N ASN A 19 4.25 -5.22 -8.24
CA ASN A 19 4.47 -6.65 -7.97
C ASN A 19 5.20 -6.86 -6.65
N SER A 20 4.61 -7.63 -5.73
CA SER A 20 5.18 -7.94 -4.41
C SER A 20 6.46 -8.79 -4.48
N TYR A 21 6.67 -9.54 -5.56
CA TYR A 21 7.84 -10.39 -5.78
C TYR A 21 9.07 -9.64 -6.33
N LYS A 22 8.96 -8.34 -6.60
CA LYS A 22 10.10 -7.54 -7.04
C LYS A 22 11.15 -7.43 -5.95
N ASP A 23 12.40 -7.59 -6.35
CA ASP A 23 13.58 -7.24 -5.58
C ASP A 23 13.49 -5.76 -5.19
N GLU A 24 13.63 -5.51 -3.90
CA GLU A 24 13.50 -4.20 -3.25
C GLU A 24 14.53 -3.16 -3.70
N THR A 25 15.64 -3.59 -4.33
CA THR A 25 16.70 -2.71 -4.82
C THR A 25 16.76 -2.68 -6.35
N ARG A 26 16.60 -3.83 -7.02
CA ARG A 26 16.78 -4.00 -8.47
C ARG A 26 15.47 -3.91 -9.26
N GLY A 27 14.32 -4.12 -8.61
CA GLY A 27 13.01 -4.15 -9.28
C GLY A 27 12.77 -5.40 -10.16
N SER A 28 13.71 -6.35 -10.20
CA SER A 28 13.58 -7.63 -10.92
C SER A 28 12.75 -8.62 -10.12
N TYR A 29 12.01 -9.51 -10.79
CA TYR A 29 11.27 -10.60 -10.15
C TYR A 29 11.43 -11.91 -10.94
N PRO A 30 11.37 -13.09 -10.31
CA PRO A 30 11.49 -14.36 -11.02
C PRO A 30 10.39 -14.57 -12.05
N VAL A 31 10.69 -15.31 -13.12
CA VAL A 31 9.70 -15.66 -14.15
C VAL A 31 8.54 -16.43 -13.50
N GLY A 32 7.30 -16.04 -13.83
CA GLY A 32 6.09 -16.65 -13.27
C GLY A 32 5.76 -16.21 -11.84
N LYS A 33 6.54 -15.31 -11.23
CA LYS A 33 6.23 -14.71 -9.92
C LYS A 33 5.64 -13.31 -10.09
N HIS A 34 4.33 -13.24 -10.20
CA HIS A 34 3.59 -11.99 -10.25
C HIS A 34 2.40 -12.02 -9.31
N ASP A 35 1.99 -10.84 -8.86
CA ASP A 35 0.69 -10.70 -8.22
C ASP A 35 -0.43 -10.99 -9.24
N GLY A 36 -1.63 -11.31 -8.79
CA GLY A 36 -2.76 -11.59 -9.67
C GLY A 36 -3.18 -10.34 -10.46
N LEU A 37 -3.59 -10.49 -11.72
CA LEU A 37 -3.93 -9.35 -12.61
C LEU A 37 -4.96 -8.38 -12.02
N TYR A 38 -5.86 -8.88 -11.17
CA TYR A 38 -6.92 -8.10 -10.53
C TYR A 38 -6.77 -8.02 -9.01
N TRP A 39 -5.57 -8.21 -8.47
CA TRP A 39 -5.36 -8.21 -7.02
C TRP A 39 -5.88 -6.92 -6.36
N ARG A 40 -5.71 -5.76 -7.00
CA ARG A 40 -6.26 -4.47 -6.52
C ARG A 40 -7.79 -4.43 -6.43
N MET A 41 -8.45 -5.19 -7.28
CA MET A 41 -9.91 -5.25 -7.24
C MET A 41 -10.38 -5.96 -5.97
N LEU A 42 -9.65 -7.00 -5.57
CA LEU A 42 -10.07 -7.98 -4.58
C LEU A 42 -9.49 -7.69 -3.20
N ASP A 43 -8.20 -7.36 -3.15
CA ASP A 43 -7.43 -7.22 -1.91
C ASP A 43 -7.39 -5.76 -1.41
N ASP A 44 -7.60 -4.77 -2.30
CA ASP A 44 -7.56 -3.33 -1.97
C ASP A 44 -8.96 -2.69 -1.82
N TYR A 45 -10.01 -3.51 -1.65
CA TYR A 45 -11.41 -3.08 -1.52
C TYR A 45 -11.93 -2.22 -2.69
N MET A 46 -11.24 -2.20 -3.84
CA MET A 46 -11.64 -1.38 -4.97
C MET A 46 -12.95 -1.88 -5.58
N LEU A 47 -13.17 -3.20 -5.63
CA LEU A 47 -14.43 -3.79 -6.07
C LEU A 47 -15.58 -3.36 -5.15
N ASP A 48 -15.40 -3.46 -3.84
CA ASP A 48 -16.46 -3.09 -2.88
C ASP A 48 -16.86 -1.63 -3.01
N ARG A 49 -15.89 -0.73 -3.27
CA ARG A 49 -16.18 0.68 -3.56
C ARG A 49 -16.93 0.89 -4.87
N LEU A 50 -16.52 0.21 -5.94
CA LEU A 50 -17.21 0.28 -7.23
C LEU A 50 -18.65 -0.22 -7.15
N LEU A 51 -18.90 -1.20 -6.29
CA LEU A 51 -20.22 -1.77 -6.05
C LEU A 51 -21.05 -0.99 -5.02
N GLY A 52 -20.46 0.04 -4.40
CA GLY A 52 -21.10 0.82 -3.33
C GLY A 52 -21.28 0.06 -2.02
N VAL A 53 -20.57 -1.05 -1.82
CA VAL A 53 -20.60 -1.88 -0.60
C VAL A 53 -19.77 -1.26 0.51
N VAL A 54 -18.65 -0.59 0.17
CA VAL A 54 -17.79 0.13 1.12
C VAL A 54 -17.66 1.59 0.71
N THR A 55 -17.84 2.51 1.67
CA THR A 55 -17.58 3.94 1.51
C THR A 55 -16.43 4.36 2.42
N GLY A 56 -15.44 5.08 1.88
CA GLY A 56 -14.31 5.61 2.65
C GLY A 56 -12.91 5.20 2.15
N SER A 57 -11.89 5.74 2.80
CA SER A 57 -10.48 5.42 2.56
C SER A 57 -10.09 4.08 3.19
N VAL A 58 -9.13 3.41 2.58
CA VAL A 58 -8.51 2.18 3.09
C VAL A 58 -7.06 2.53 3.23
N THR A 59 -6.59 2.45 4.47
CA THR A 59 -5.21 2.72 4.83
C THR A 59 -4.63 1.44 5.38
N ASN A 60 -3.53 0.99 4.79
CA ASN A 60 -2.73 -0.11 5.31
C ASN A 60 -1.49 0.47 5.98
N GLU A 61 -1.08 -0.10 7.10
CA GLU A 61 -0.01 0.46 7.93
C GLU A 61 0.95 -0.63 8.39
N VAL A 62 2.24 -0.31 8.43
CA VAL A 62 3.29 -1.18 8.94
C VAL A 62 4.20 -0.38 9.87
N SER A 63 4.40 -0.88 11.09
CA SER A 63 5.35 -0.30 12.05
C SER A 63 6.79 -0.61 11.67
N LEU A 64 7.68 0.33 11.98
CA LEU A 64 9.12 0.23 11.78
C LEU A 64 9.86 0.21 13.13
N PRO A 65 10.93 -0.60 13.27
CA PRO A 65 11.44 -1.56 12.29
C PRO A 65 10.49 -2.74 12.08
N VAL A 66 10.49 -3.30 10.86
CA VAL A 66 9.60 -4.42 10.52
C VAL A 66 9.97 -5.66 11.33
N SER A 67 9.02 -6.17 12.13
CA SER A 67 9.21 -7.33 13.01
C SER A 67 8.50 -8.60 12.53
N SER A 68 7.48 -8.47 11.67
CA SER A 68 6.67 -9.59 11.19
C SER A 68 6.31 -9.44 9.71
N ASP A 69 6.00 -10.57 9.08
CA ASP A 69 5.31 -10.58 7.79
C ASP A 69 3.81 -10.29 7.99
N SER A 70 3.15 -9.90 6.91
CA SER A 70 1.69 -9.78 6.84
C SER A 70 1.15 -10.69 5.74
N GLU A 71 -0.11 -11.11 5.86
CA GLU A 71 -0.83 -11.79 4.78
C GLU A 71 -1.42 -10.81 3.76
N SER A 72 -1.71 -9.57 4.19
CA SER A 72 -2.24 -8.49 3.36
C SER A 72 -1.21 -8.08 2.30
N LEU A 73 -1.65 -8.06 1.03
CA LEU A 73 -0.76 -7.78 -0.09
C LEU A 73 -0.20 -6.34 -0.08
N PRO A 74 -0.98 -5.28 0.24
CA PRO A 74 -0.44 -3.95 0.52
C PRO A 74 0.60 -3.91 1.63
N GLU A 75 0.34 -4.59 2.75
CA GLU A 75 1.27 -4.60 3.88
C GLU A 75 2.56 -5.35 3.52
N LYS A 76 2.49 -6.46 2.76
CA LYS A 76 3.68 -7.13 2.21
C LYS A 76 4.54 -6.18 1.37
N LYS A 77 3.92 -5.32 0.55
CA LYS A 77 4.63 -4.33 -0.28
C LYS A 77 5.28 -3.25 0.57
N LEU A 78 4.59 -2.78 1.62
CA LEU A 78 5.14 -1.84 2.60
C LEU A 78 6.30 -2.46 3.38
N ILE A 79 6.13 -3.68 3.90
CA ILE A 79 7.16 -4.45 4.61
C ILE A 79 8.43 -4.59 3.78
N ARG A 80 8.31 -4.92 2.50
CA ARG A 80 9.46 -5.00 1.59
C ARG A 80 10.23 -3.68 1.55
N ALA A 81 9.55 -2.55 1.38
CA ALA A 81 10.23 -1.25 1.39
C ALA A 81 10.78 -0.88 2.78
N GLY A 82 10.09 -1.27 3.86
CA GLY A 82 10.52 -1.05 5.24
C GLY A 82 11.78 -1.83 5.62
N ARG A 83 11.98 -3.03 5.06
CA ARG A 83 13.19 -3.85 5.28
C ARG A 83 14.48 -3.21 4.77
N LEU A 84 14.37 -2.26 3.85
CA LEU A 84 15.52 -1.48 3.37
C LEU A 84 16.00 -0.43 4.39
N LEU A 85 15.19 -0.11 5.39
CA LEU A 85 15.54 0.85 6.42
C LEU A 85 16.40 0.19 7.52
N PRO A 86 17.52 0.82 7.91
CA PRO A 86 18.28 0.36 9.07
C PRO A 86 17.41 0.32 10.35
N PRO A 87 17.59 -0.67 11.24
CA PRO A 87 16.77 -0.83 12.46
C PRO A 87 16.80 0.33 13.46
N VAL A 88 17.68 1.31 13.25
CA VAL A 88 17.77 2.54 14.06
C VAL A 88 16.58 3.48 13.83
N PHE A 89 15.90 3.36 12.69
CA PHE A 89 14.71 4.14 12.36
C PHE A 89 13.47 3.48 12.93
N HIS A 90 12.68 4.25 13.65
CA HIS A 90 11.39 3.87 14.22
C HIS A 90 10.29 4.67 13.55
N GLY A 91 9.05 4.18 13.57
CA GLY A 91 7.90 4.91 13.04
C GLY A 91 6.99 4.00 12.23
N GLU A 92 6.50 4.51 11.10
CA GLU A 92 5.43 3.86 10.34
C GLU A 92 5.57 4.10 8.83
N MET A 93 5.10 3.13 8.06
CA MET A 93 4.81 3.26 6.64
C MET A 93 3.33 3.02 6.41
N LYS A 94 2.71 3.89 5.61
CA LYS A 94 1.28 3.86 5.30
C LYS A 94 1.07 3.81 3.79
N PHE A 95 0.10 3.02 3.37
CA PHE A 95 -0.43 3.06 2.01
C PHE A 95 -1.87 3.54 2.07
N ASP A 96 -2.11 4.72 1.49
CA ASP A 96 -3.46 5.27 1.34
C ASP A 96 -3.97 4.96 -0.06
N ASN A 97 -5.10 4.27 -0.13
CA ASN A 97 -5.84 4.07 -1.36
C ASN A 97 -7.13 4.89 -1.30
N ILE A 98 -7.11 6.12 -1.85
CA ILE A 98 -8.24 7.05 -1.81
C ILE A 98 -8.71 7.32 -3.24
N ALA A 99 -9.74 6.59 -3.66
CA ALA A 99 -10.34 6.69 -5.00
C ALA A 99 -9.31 6.58 -6.15
N ILE A 100 -8.79 7.71 -6.63
CA ILE A 100 -7.83 7.83 -7.73
C ILE A 100 -6.41 8.12 -7.21
N GLU A 101 -6.28 8.70 -6.01
CA GLU A 101 -5.00 9.01 -5.40
C GLU A 101 -4.49 7.83 -4.57
N ARG A 102 -3.28 7.39 -4.89
CA ARG A 102 -2.60 6.30 -4.21
C ARG A 102 -1.22 6.79 -3.81
N LYS A 103 -0.88 6.66 -2.53
CA LYS A 103 0.40 7.13 -2.03
C LYS A 103 0.94 6.23 -0.94
N VAL A 104 2.26 6.13 -0.92
CA VAL A 104 3.02 5.61 0.21
C VAL A 104 3.50 6.81 1.04
N THR A 105 3.17 6.82 2.32
CA THR A 105 3.63 7.83 3.28
C THR A 105 4.54 7.16 4.29
N VAL A 106 5.66 7.79 4.63
CA VAL A 106 6.63 7.27 5.59
C VAL A 106 6.92 8.33 6.62
N SER A 107 6.82 7.94 7.90
CA SER A 107 7.14 8.79 9.05
C SER A 107 8.22 8.09 9.87
N LEU A 108 9.39 8.70 9.98
CA LEU A 108 10.55 8.15 10.69
C LEU A 108 10.99 9.04 11.84
N GLU A 109 11.36 8.39 12.92
CA GLU A 109 12.08 8.95 14.05
C GLU A 109 13.42 8.22 14.20
N ARG A 110 14.49 8.98 14.41
CA ARG A 110 15.80 8.43 14.75
C ARG A 110 16.30 9.07 16.04
N PRO A 111 16.55 8.28 17.11
CA PRO A 111 17.20 8.79 18.31
C PRO A 111 18.57 9.40 17.98
N LEU A 112 18.83 10.63 18.42
CA LEU A 112 20.14 11.26 18.33
C LEU A 112 20.88 11.00 19.64
N TYR A 113 21.83 10.07 19.62
CA TYR A 113 22.70 9.82 20.77
C TYR A 113 23.74 10.94 20.89
N GLN A 114 23.38 12.02 21.57
CA GLN A 114 24.29 13.09 21.97
C GLN A 114 24.46 13.08 23.48
N THR A 115 25.45 12.31 23.96
CA THR A 115 25.75 12.14 25.38
C THR A 115 26.02 13.45 26.11
N ALA A 116 26.61 14.45 25.45
CA ALA A 116 26.82 15.78 26.03
C ALA A 116 25.51 16.54 26.26
N PHE A 117 24.58 16.50 25.30
CA PHE A 117 23.29 17.17 25.39
C PHE A 117 22.37 16.49 26.42
N GLU A 118 22.35 15.16 26.45
CA GLU A 118 21.59 14.39 27.43
C GLU A 118 22.06 14.68 28.87
N ARG A 119 23.38 14.80 29.09
CA ARG A 119 23.93 15.16 30.41
C ARG A 119 23.55 16.58 30.84
N LEU A 120 23.53 17.53 29.90
CA LEU A 120 23.20 18.94 30.18
C LEU A 120 21.70 19.16 30.43
N THR A 121 20.84 18.53 29.62
CA THR A 121 19.39 18.81 29.60
C THR A 121 18.54 17.75 30.25
N ARG A 122 19.11 16.57 30.54
CA ARG A 122 18.38 15.35 30.95
C ARG A 122 17.27 14.93 29.98
N ARG A 123 17.36 15.38 28.72
CA ARG A 123 16.40 15.08 27.66
C ARG A 123 17.12 14.36 26.52
N ARG A 124 16.43 13.38 25.94
CA ARG A 124 16.83 12.77 24.67
C ARG A 124 16.18 13.55 23.54
N VAL A 125 16.94 13.75 22.47
CA VAL A 125 16.46 14.40 21.25
C VAL A 125 16.43 13.34 20.16
N SER A 126 15.40 13.38 19.34
CA SER A 126 15.29 12.57 18.15
C SER A 126 15.17 13.47 16.92
N GLY A 127 15.64 12.94 15.79
CA GLY A 127 15.45 13.56 14.49
C GLY A 127 14.25 12.92 13.82
N GLU A 128 13.20 13.70 13.61
CA GLU A 128 12.02 13.30 12.85
C GLU A 128 12.21 13.57 11.35
N GLY A 129 11.50 12.82 10.52
CA GLY A 129 11.43 13.08 9.09
C GLY A 129 10.30 12.30 8.46
N GLY A 130 9.55 12.95 7.58
CA GLY A 130 8.47 12.34 6.82
C GLY A 130 8.65 12.57 5.32
N ALA A 131 8.07 11.68 4.52
CA ALA A 131 7.97 11.82 3.08
C ALA A 131 6.76 11.06 2.54
N SER A 132 6.30 11.43 1.36
CA SER A 132 5.28 10.70 0.61
C SER A 132 5.64 10.58 -0.86
N ALA A 133 5.20 9.50 -1.49
CA ALA A 133 5.40 9.24 -2.90
C ALA A 133 4.11 8.67 -3.52
N ALA A 134 3.75 9.18 -4.71
CA ALA A 134 2.59 8.71 -5.44
C ALA A 134 2.86 7.36 -6.11
N VAL A 135 1.90 6.45 -6.02
CA VAL A 135 1.94 5.16 -6.73
C VAL A 135 1.36 5.37 -8.13
N VAL A 136 2.20 5.18 -9.16
CA VAL A 136 1.82 5.43 -10.56
C VAL A 136 1.87 4.14 -11.35
N GLU A 137 0.70 3.64 -11.76
CA GLU A 137 0.56 2.37 -12.48
C GLU A 137 -0.47 2.50 -13.61
N PRO A 138 -0.05 3.02 -14.79
CA PRO A 138 -0.98 3.36 -15.86
C PRO A 138 -1.76 2.15 -16.38
N VAL A 139 -1.09 1.01 -16.52
CA VAL A 139 -1.71 -0.21 -17.07
C VAL A 139 -2.80 -0.74 -16.14
N GLU A 140 -2.55 -0.73 -14.83
CA GLU A 140 -3.52 -1.14 -13.82
C GLU A 140 -4.68 -0.17 -13.73
N PHE A 141 -4.41 1.13 -13.83
CA PHE A 141 -5.46 2.15 -13.88
C PHE A 141 -6.42 1.91 -15.06
N ILE A 142 -5.90 1.64 -16.26
CA ILE A 142 -6.74 1.35 -17.44
C ILE A 142 -7.60 0.10 -17.18
N ARG A 143 -7.00 -0.99 -16.70
CA ARG A 143 -7.74 -2.24 -16.38
C ARG A 143 -8.84 -1.99 -15.35
N SER A 144 -8.54 -1.24 -14.29
CA SER A 144 -9.49 -0.87 -13.25
C SER A 144 -10.68 -0.08 -13.81
N VAL A 145 -10.43 0.90 -14.68
CA VAL A 145 -11.47 1.74 -15.29
C VAL A 145 -12.33 0.93 -16.26
N GLU A 146 -11.70 0.10 -17.11
CA GLU A 146 -12.42 -0.78 -18.04
C GLU A 146 -13.30 -1.79 -17.30
N PHE A 147 -12.76 -2.42 -16.25
CA PHE A 147 -13.51 -3.33 -15.40
C PHE A 147 -14.68 -2.62 -14.73
N ALA A 148 -14.47 -1.43 -14.16
CA ALA A 148 -15.53 -0.64 -13.54
C ALA A 148 -16.66 -0.33 -14.54
N ARG A 149 -16.31 0.11 -15.76
CA ARG A 149 -17.27 0.38 -16.83
C ARG A 149 -18.04 -0.88 -17.22
N TYR A 150 -17.35 -1.99 -17.44
CA TYR A 150 -17.98 -3.27 -17.77
C TYR A 150 -18.94 -3.72 -16.66
N MET A 151 -18.49 -3.69 -15.41
CA MET A 151 -19.29 -4.10 -14.26
C MET A 151 -20.50 -3.20 -14.03
N SER A 152 -20.38 -1.88 -14.21
CA SER A 152 -21.53 -0.97 -14.10
C SER A 152 -22.67 -1.39 -15.04
N THR A 153 -22.35 -1.76 -16.29
CA THR A 153 -23.34 -2.25 -17.24
C THR A 153 -23.92 -3.61 -16.82
N LYS A 154 -23.09 -4.53 -16.31
CA LYS A 154 -23.52 -5.86 -15.87
C LYS A 154 -24.37 -5.82 -14.62
N LEU A 155 -24.01 -5.00 -13.63
CA LEU A 155 -24.79 -4.80 -12.42
C LEU A 155 -26.17 -4.22 -12.73
N THR A 156 -26.24 -3.26 -13.67
CA THR A 156 -27.53 -2.74 -14.13
C THR A 156 -28.41 -3.86 -14.72
N GLN A 157 -27.81 -4.82 -15.44
CA GLN A 157 -28.53 -5.99 -15.97
C GLN A 157 -28.90 -6.99 -14.87
N TRP A 158 -28.04 -7.20 -13.88
CA TRP A 158 -28.25 -8.13 -12.76
C TRP A 158 -29.28 -7.61 -11.75
N ASN A 159 -29.26 -6.31 -11.47
CA ASN A 159 -30.26 -5.64 -10.63
C ASN A 159 -31.66 -5.76 -11.24
N LYS A 160 -31.78 -5.66 -12.58
CA LYS A 160 -33.04 -5.94 -13.30
C LYS A 160 -33.51 -7.40 -13.16
N LYS A 161 -32.61 -8.32 -12.82
CA LYS A 161 -32.90 -9.74 -12.54
C LYS A 161 -33.02 -10.04 -11.03
N GLY A 162 -33.00 -9.01 -10.17
CA GLY A 162 -33.16 -9.15 -8.73
C GLY A 162 -31.90 -9.55 -7.95
N ILE A 163 -30.72 -9.55 -8.57
CA ILE A 163 -29.44 -9.80 -7.88
C ILE A 163 -28.97 -8.50 -7.23
N SER A 164 -28.64 -8.51 -5.93
CA SER A 164 -28.12 -7.32 -5.23
C SER A 164 -26.63 -7.08 -5.52
N ASN A 165 -26.16 -5.85 -5.29
CA ASN A 165 -24.74 -5.50 -5.44
C ASN A 165 -23.83 -6.33 -4.49
N GLU A 166 -24.31 -6.69 -3.30
CA GLU A 166 -23.58 -7.53 -2.35
C GLU A 166 -23.43 -8.96 -2.85
N GLN A 167 -24.52 -9.55 -3.38
CA GLN A 167 -24.48 -10.88 -3.98
C GLN A 167 -23.58 -10.92 -5.21
N ALA A 168 -23.58 -9.84 -6.01
CA ALA A 168 -22.67 -9.67 -7.13
C ALA A 168 -21.20 -9.60 -6.66
N ALA A 169 -20.91 -8.82 -5.62
CA ALA A 169 -19.57 -8.69 -5.03
C ALA A 169 -19.01 -10.05 -4.60
N ASP A 170 -19.81 -10.79 -3.84
CA ASP A 170 -19.44 -12.11 -3.32
C ASP A 170 -19.22 -13.13 -4.45
N THR A 171 -20.09 -13.12 -5.47
CA THR A 171 -19.95 -14.00 -6.64
C THR A 171 -18.64 -13.72 -7.39
N ILE A 172 -18.30 -12.46 -7.59
CA ILE A 172 -17.06 -12.06 -8.28
C ILE A 172 -15.83 -12.45 -7.45
N LYS A 173 -15.87 -12.20 -6.13
CA LYS A 173 -14.79 -12.58 -5.21
C LYS A 173 -14.55 -14.09 -5.19
N ARG A 174 -15.62 -14.90 -5.25
CA ARG A 174 -15.52 -16.36 -5.36
C ARG A 174 -14.95 -16.83 -6.69
N ALA A 175 -15.31 -16.17 -7.80
CA ALA A 175 -14.83 -16.54 -9.14
C ALA A 175 -13.36 -16.16 -9.39
N ALA A 176 -12.79 -15.26 -8.58
CA ALA A 176 -11.44 -14.75 -8.76
C ALA A 176 -10.37 -15.45 -7.91
N LYS A 177 -10.78 -16.41 -7.07
CA LYS A 177 -9.89 -17.32 -6.33
C LYS A 177 -9.70 -18.61 -7.13
#